data_AF-A0A6I8V395-F1
#
_entry.id   AF-A0A6I8V395-F1
#
_cell.length_a   1.000
_cell.length_b   1.000
_cell.length_c   1.000
_cell.angle_alpha   90.00
_cell.angle_beta   90.00
_cell.angle_gamma   90.00
#
_symmetry.space_group_name_H-M   'P 1'
#
loop_
_entity.id
_entity.type
_entity.pdbx_description
1 polymer ?
#
loop_
_entity_poly.entity_id
_entity_poly.type
_entity_poly.pdbx_seq_one_letter_code
_entity_poly.pdbx_strand_id
1 'polypeptide(L)'
;MKGSIIEEEFIIPKYPLLPVPLIKYETIHNLDCSKDLSVSLPIAIEAVKDAAGGDAPKALTAGARMFQSIGSKEAFSEEPEEVKYKWSSPRLMILCADGDINCAMHYLLESLHDPFAANAVATLLLQESMLEEFVNRLEDRLEELRPEIANHPVYLTTLTRIEELKARTIVSSLEKVPRHASPTIVFDLSHSYLGDGPTGVITLHTFRTFKEALQLQARESVDFTSVSIWNEKLSAAYELVARLNFDIFLLNCFYVNLDPIGLAFVSNLNSAKVTQDYHYETLTFKKKRKVIVHPATTIWGQKAKELQPPKPRSLNALMM
;
A
#
# COMPACT_ATOMS: atom_id res chain seq x y z
N MET A 1 -17.82 -79.98 3.72
CA MET A 1 -18.61 -78.75 3.89
C MET A 1 -17.73 -77.72 4.59
N LYS A 2 -17.49 -76.61 3.89
CA LYS A 2 -17.10 -75.26 4.34
C LYS A 2 -15.86 -75.10 5.23
N GLY A 3 -14.72 -74.85 4.58
CA GLY A 3 -13.59 -74.13 5.16
C GLY A 3 -13.95 -72.66 5.42
N SER A 4 -13.48 -72.13 6.55
CA SER A 4 -13.58 -70.71 6.88
C SER A 4 -12.49 -69.96 6.13
N ILE A 5 -12.90 -69.09 5.22
CA ILE A 5 -12.06 -68.07 4.61
C ILE A 5 -11.76 -67.06 5.73
N ILE A 6 -10.48 -66.93 6.09
CA ILE A 6 -10.00 -65.84 6.92
C ILE A 6 -10.03 -64.61 6.01
N GLU A 7 -10.95 -63.68 6.29
CA GLU A 7 -10.95 -62.37 5.64
C GLU A 7 -9.69 -61.62 6.09
N GLU A 8 -8.73 -61.49 5.19
CA GLU A 8 -7.58 -60.61 5.35
C GLU A 8 -8.12 -59.17 5.45
N GLU A 9 -7.99 -58.57 6.63
CA GLU A 9 -8.25 -57.14 6.83
C GLU A 9 -7.35 -56.34 5.88
N PHE A 10 -7.97 -55.73 4.88
CA PHE A 10 -7.34 -54.77 3.99
C PHE A 10 -6.93 -53.55 4.82
N ILE A 11 -5.68 -53.51 5.27
CA ILE A 11 -5.08 -52.33 5.90
C ILE A 11 -4.89 -51.29 4.79
N ILE A 12 -5.86 -50.39 4.62
CA ILE A 12 -5.69 -49.19 3.80
C ILE A 12 -4.62 -48.35 4.50
N PRO A 13 -3.43 -48.12 3.89
CA PRO A 13 -2.46 -47.23 4.47
C PRO A 13 -3.09 -45.83 4.54
N LYS A 14 -3.36 -45.37 5.77
CA LYS A 14 -3.69 -43.97 6.02
C LYS A 14 -2.47 -43.17 5.56
N TYR A 15 -2.61 -42.49 4.42
CA TYR A 15 -1.67 -41.45 4.01
C TYR A 15 -1.32 -40.58 5.23
N PRO A 16 -0.06 -40.16 5.41
CA PRO A 16 0.24 -39.22 6.49
C PRO A 16 -0.69 -38.03 6.30
N LEU A 17 -1.50 -37.78 7.34
CA LEU A 17 -2.36 -36.60 7.41
C LEU A 17 -1.49 -35.41 7.04
N LEU A 18 -1.88 -34.66 6.00
CA LEU A 18 -1.22 -33.40 5.67
C LEU A 18 -1.10 -32.60 6.98
N PRO A 19 0.07 -32.02 7.28
CA PRO A 19 0.23 -31.23 8.49
C PRO A 19 -0.89 -30.20 8.56
N VAL A 20 -1.54 -30.11 9.72
CA VAL A 20 -2.62 -29.14 9.94
C VAL A 20 -2.10 -27.76 9.50
N PRO A 21 -2.83 -27.03 8.64
CA PRO A 21 -2.35 -25.74 8.14
C PRO A 21 -1.97 -24.86 9.33
N LEU A 22 -0.69 -24.46 9.36
CA LEU A 22 -0.12 -23.61 10.42
C LEU A 22 -0.79 -22.24 10.48
N ILE A 23 -1.34 -21.80 9.36
CA ILE A 23 -2.13 -20.59 9.19
C ILE A 23 -3.59 -21.03 9.00
N LYS A 24 -4.42 -20.77 10.00
CA LYS A 24 -5.87 -20.92 9.89
C LYS A 24 -6.46 -19.60 9.41
N TYR A 25 -7.58 -19.67 8.70
CA TYR A 25 -8.39 -18.51 8.30
C TYR A 25 -8.52 -17.50 9.47
N GLU A 26 -8.94 -17.97 10.64
CA GLU A 26 -9.11 -17.16 11.85
C GLU A 26 -7.82 -16.46 12.34
N THR A 27 -6.64 -17.01 12.05
CA THR A 27 -5.34 -16.43 12.48
C THR A 27 -5.00 -15.15 11.70
N ILE A 28 -5.46 -15.04 10.45
CA ILE A 28 -5.31 -13.84 9.63
C ILE A 28 -6.48 -12.87 9.88
N HIS A 29 -7.69 -13.40 10.11
CA HIS A 29 -8.91 -12.59 10.15
C HIS A 29 -9.30 -12.05 11.53
N ASN A 30 -8.70 -12.55 12.63
CA ASN A 30 -8.98 -12.07 14.00
C ASN A 30 -7.82 -11.27 14.62
N LEU A 31 -6.99 -10.63 13.79
CA LEU A 31 -5.97 -9.72 14.28
C LEU A 31 -6.64 -8.44 14.79
N ASP A 32 -6.37 -8.05 16.05
CA ASP A 32 -6.87 -6.82 16.67
C ASP A 32 -6.34 -5.59 15.90
N CYS A 33 -7.05 -5.20 14.84
CA CYS A 33 -6.74 -4.02 14.04
C CYS A 33 -7.78 -2.94 14.33
N SER A 34 -7.46 -1.98 15.20
CA SER A 34 -8.30 -0.80 15.41
C SER A 34 -8.05 0.21 14.29
N LYS A 35 -9.04 0.44 13.42
CA LYS A 35 -9.00 1.48 12.38
C LYS A 35 -10.08 2.53 12.65
N ASP A 36 -9.71 3.79 12.48
CA ASP A 36 -10.64 4.90 12.37
C ASP A 36 -11.27 4.88 10.97
N LEU A 37 -12.60 4.91 10.87
CA LEU A 37 -13.35 4.79 9.61
C LEU A 37 -13.51 6.14 8.89
N SER A 38 -12.98 7.24 9.45
CA SER A 38 -13.03 8.56 8.84
C SER A 38 -12.20 8.63 7.53
N VAL A 39 -12.71 9.38 6.54
CA VAL A 39 -11.98 9.67 5.29
C VAL A 39 -10.78 10.55 5.64
N SER A 40 -9.59 10.20 5.15
CA SER A 40 -8.43 11.10 5.23
C SER A 40 -8.21 11.78 3.88
N LEU A 41 -8.46 13.08 3.79
CA LEU A 41 -8.15 13.87 2.59
C LEU A 41 -6.71 14.40 2.65
N PRO A 42 -6.05 14.60 1.50
CA PRO A 42 -4.71 15.17 1.49
C PRO A 42 -4.75 16.64 1.95
N ILE A 43 -3.73 17.06 2.71
CA ILE A 43 -3.65 18.41 3.26
C ILE A 43 -2.94 19.31 2.25
N ALA A 44 -3.60 20.36 1.78
CA ALA A 44 -2.98 21.38 0.92
C ALA A 44 -1.92 22.18 1.70
N ILE A 45 -0.76 22.39 1.10
CA ILE A 45 0.30 23.25 1.61
C ILE A 45 0.07 24.64 1.02
N GLU A 46 -0.36 25.59 1.84
CA GLU A 46 -0.39 26.99 1.43
C GLU A 46 1.04 27.48 1.18
N ALA A 47 1.30 27.97 -0.03
CA ALA A 47 2.55 28.66 -0.31
C ALA A 47 2.60 29.94 0.54
N VAL A 48 3.48 29.97 1.54
CA VAL A 48 3.76 31.18 2.31
C VAL A 48 4.29 32.22 1.31
N LYS A 49 3.47 33.23 1.01
CA LYS A 49 3.92 34.42 0.30
C LYS A 49 4.87 35.15 1.23
N ASP A 50 6.17 35.04 0.99
CA ASP A 50 7.17 35.87 1.67
C ASP A 50 6.84 37.34 1.42
N ALA A 51 6.27 38.00 2.42
CA ALA A 51 6.06 39.43 2.46
C ALA A 51 7.42 40.13 2.66
N ALA A 52 8.25 40.16 1.62
CA ALA A 52 9.45 40.99 1.58
C ALA A 52 9.07 42.43 1.14
N GLY A 53 8.26 43.11 1.95
CA GLY A 53 8.05 44.56 1.90
C GLY A 53 9.02 45.26 2.83
N GLY A 54 10.31 45.29 2.46
CA GLY A 54 11.35 46.05 3.17
C GLY A 54 11.73 47.30 2.37
N ASP A 55 11.34 48.46 2.88
CA ASP A 55 11.55 49.77 2.28
C ASP A 55 12.96 50.34 2.57
N ALA A 56 13.49 51.07 1.57
CA ALA A 56 14.64 51.99 1.55
C ALA A 56 16.11 51.47 1.54
N PRO A 57 17.08 52.22 0.95
CA PRO A 57 17.03 53.00 -0.30
C PRO A 57 18.19 52.67 -1.27
N LYS A 58 17.92 52.80 -2.58
CA LYS A 58 18.90 52.66 -3.67
C LYS A 58 19.78 53.92 -3.81
N ALA A 59 21.09 53.74 -3.82
CA ALA A 59 22.05 54.72 -4.32
C ALA A 59 22.12 54.68 -5.86
N LEU A 60 22.04 55.85 -6.49
CA LEU A 60 22.24 56.07 -7.92
C LEU A 60 23.67 55.77 -8.36
N THR A 61 23.84 55.13 -9.52
CA THR A 61 24.79 55.63 -10.53
C THR A 61 24.42 55.19 -11.94
N ALA A 62 24.71 56.10 -12.87
CA ALA A 62 24.21 56.21 -14.24
C ALA A 62 24.72 55.14 -15.22
N GLY A 63 23.90 54.84 -16.22
CA GLY A 63 24.26 54.04 -17.38
C GLY A 63 23.10 53.92 -18.36
N ALA A 64 22.87 54.99 -19.11
CA ALA A 64 21.79 55.11 -20.09
C ALA A 64 21.86 54.04 -21.20
N ARG A 65 20.69 53.49 -21.56
CA ARG A 65 20.28 53.28 -22.97
C ARG A 65 18.76 53.07 -23.05
N MET A 66 18.10 54.08 -23.60
CA MET A 66 16.72 54.02 -24.12
C MET A 66 16.63 52.99 -25.23
N PHE A 67 15.59 52.13 -25.16
CA PHE A 67 14.78 51.79 -26.32
C PHE A 67 13.34 51.59 -25.84
N GLN A 68 12.46 52.51 -26.24
CA GLN A 68 11.01 52.35 -26.14
C GLN A 68 10.54 51.59 -27.37
N SER A 69 9.76 50.53 -27.17
CA SER A 69 8.86 50.00 -28.20
C SER A 69 7.68 49.31 -27.54
N ILE A 70 6.55 50.03 -27.60
CA ILE A 70 5.22 49.57 -28.01
C ILE A 70 4.62 48.40 -27.21
N GLY A 71 3.55 48.73 -26.49
CA GLY A 71 2.74 47.78 -25.75
C GLY A 71 2.09 46.71 -26.62
N SER A 72 2.18 45.50 -26.13
CA SER A 72 1.16 44.46 -26.25
C SER A 72 0.71 44.17 -24.82
N LYS A 73 -0.59 44.36 -24.56
CA LYS A 73 -1.25 43.77 -23.40
C LYS A 73 -1.19 42.26 -23.59
N GLU A 74 -0.13 41.63 -23.09
CA GLU A 74 -0.12 40.19 -22.87
C GLU A 74 -1.07 39.94 -21.70
N ALA A 75 -2.19 39.31 -22.02
CA ALA A 75 -2.99 38.64 -21.02
C ALA A 75 -2.09 37.58 -20.39
N PHE A 76 -1.60 37.88 -19.18
CA PHE A 76 -1.02 36.90 -18.29
C PHE A 76 -2.11 35.86 -18.06
N SER A 77 -2.06 34.76 -18.80
CA SER A 77 -2.72 33.54 -18.38
C SER A 77 -2.00 33.13 -17.10
N GLU A 78 -2.59 33.49 -15.96
CA GLU A 78 -2.25 32.88 -14.69
C GLU A 78 -2.46 31.38 -14.87
N GLU A 79 -1.36 30.64 -15.13
CA GLU A 79 -1.38 29.20 -14.94
C GLU A 79 -1.80 28.97 -13.49
N PRO A 80 -2.81 28.13 -13.22
CA PRO A 80 -3.31 27.96 -11.87
C PRO A 80 -2.15 27.53 -10.98
N GLU A 81 -1.90 28.28 -9.89
CA GLU A 81 -0.88 27.94 -8.90
C GLU A 81 -1.07 26.46 -8.51
N GLU A 82 -0.10 25.61 -8.86
CA GLU A 82 -0.17 24.19 -8.55
C GLU A 82 -0.20 24.00 -7.03
N VAL A 83 -1.38 23.62 -6.51
CA VAL A 83 -1.56 23.32 -5.09
C VAL A 83 -0.71 22.10 -4.75
N LYS A 84 0.31 22.29 -3.92
CA LYS A 84 1.14 21.19 -3.40
C LYS A 84 0.42 20.53 -2.23
N TYR A 85 0.37 19.21 -2.23
CA TYR A 85 -0.25 18.44 -1.16
C TYR A 85 0.80 17.73 -0.31
N LYS A 86 0.48 17.57 0.98
CA LYS A 86 1.22 16.67 1.88
C LYS A 86 0.54 15.30 1.87
N TRP A 87 1.24 14.30 1.36
CA TRP A 87 0.73 12.95 1.19
C TRP A 87 0.86 12.09 2.44
N SER A 88 -0.16 11.29 2.72
CA SER A 88 -0.27 10.44 3.91
C SER A 88 0.48 9.11 3.73
N SER A 89 1.80 9.18 3.54
CA SER A 89 2.70 8.02 3.55
C SER A 89 2.30 6.90 2.55
N PRO A 90 2.26 7.15 1.23
CA PRO A 90 1.80 6.16 0.28
C PRO A 90 2.62 4.86 0.30
N ARG A 91 1.99 3.77 -0.11
CA ARG A 91 2.56 2.42 -0.06
C ARG A 91 2.61 1.76 -1.42
N LEU A 92 3.68 0.99 -1.63
CA LEU A 92 3.80 0.03 -2.73
C LEU A 92 3.24 -1.33 -2.30
N MET A 93 2.41 -1.98 -3.12
CA MET A 93 2.03 -3.37 -2.93
C MET A 93 2.66 -4.24 -4.03
N ILE A 94 3.26 -5.37 -3.67
CA ILE A 94 3.80 -6.35 -4.61
C ILE A 94 3.09 -7.68 -4.35
N LEU A 95 2.37 -8.19 -5.35
CA LEU A 95 1.67 -9.47 -5.28
C LEU A 95 2.34 -10.48 -6.21
N CYS A 96 2.93 -11.51 -5.61
CA CYS A 96 3.59 -12.61 -6.32
C CYS A 96 2.61 -13.78 -6.56
N ALA A 97 2.92 -14.64 -7.52
CA ALA A 97 2.11 -15.81 -7.91
C ALA A 97 1.82 -16.78 -6.77
N ASP A 98 2.79 -16.96 -5.86
CA ASP A 98 2.63 -17.79 -4.67
C ASP A 98 2.03 -17.00 -3.49
N GLY A 99 1.50 -15.78 -3.68
CA GLY A 99 0.91 -14.97 -2.62
C GLY A 99 -0.58 -15.23 -2.42
N ASP A 100 -1.09 -14.99 -1.21
CA ASP A 100 -2.53 -15.01 -0.94
C ASP A 100 -3.24 -13.80 -1.57
N ILE A 101 -3.82 -14.03 -2.75
CA ILE A 101 -4.58 -13.04 -3.51
C ILE A 101 -5.78 -12.49 -2.72
N ASN A 102 -6.46 -13.30 -1.90
CA ASN A 102 -7.67 -12.87 -1.20
C ASN A 102 -7.32 -11.88 -0.10
N CYS A 103 -6.30 -12.20 0.69
CA CYS A 103 -5.84 -11.32 1.75
C CYS A 103 -5.25 -10.03 1.17
N ALA A 104 -4.41 -10.12 0.13
CA ALA A 104 -3.86 -8.95 -0.55
C ALA A 104 -4.97 -8.02 -1.09
N MET A 105 -5.97 -8.62 -1.75
CA MET A 105 -7.09 -7.88 -2.34
C MET A 105 -7.99 -7.23 -1.30
N HIS A 106 -8.19 -7.85 -0.13
CA HIS A 106 -8.95 -7.23 0.96
C HIS A 106 -8.36 -5.86 1.35
N TYR A 107 -7.05 -5.79 1.57
CA TYR A 107 -6.37 -4.53 1.91
C TYR A 107 -6.25 -3.57 0.73
N LEU A 108 -6.13 -4.11 -0.50
CA LEU A 108 -6.13 -3.29 -1.70
C LEU A 108 -7.48 -2.60 -1.91
N LEU A 109 -8.60 -3.32 -1.72
CA LEU A 109 -9.95 -2.77 -1.83
C LEU A 109 -10.15 -1.60 -0.87
N GLU A 110 -9.70 -1.72 0.37
CA GLU A 110 -9.73 -0.59 1.30
C GLU A 110 -8.95 0.64 0.78
N SER A 111 -7.80 0.41 0.14
CA SER A 111 -7.01 1.51 -0.46
C SER A 111 -7.69 2.07 -1.72
N LEU A 112 -8.41 1.26 -2.47
CA LEU A 112 -9.18 1.71 -3.64
C LEU A 112 -10.36 2.59 -3.22
N HIS A 113 -11.02 2.25 -2.12
CA HIS A 113 -12.15 3.00 -1.57
C HIS A 113 -11.73 4.24 -0.77
N ASP A 114 -10.49 4.29 -0.29
CA ASP A 114 -9.90 5.44 0.38
C ASP A 114 -8.44 5.67 -0.05
N PRO A 115 -8.20 6.13 -1.29
CA PRO A 115 -6.86 6.21 -1.88
C PRO A 115 -5.97 7.31 -1.28
N PHE A 116 -6.57 8.21 -0.49
CA PHE A 116 -5.86 9.26 0.23
C PHE A 116 -5.58 8.90 1.70
N ALA A 117 -6.04 7.73 2.16
CA ALA A 117 -5.80 7.24 3.50
C ALA A 117 -4.31 7.09 3.81
N ALA A 118 -4.00 7.18 5.10
CA ALA A 118 -2.66 6.90 5.58
C ALA A 118 -2.23 5.48 5.21
N ASN A 119 -1.11 5.37 4.51
CA ASN A 119 -0.57 4.11 4.00
C ASN A 119 -1.45 3.37 2.96
N ALA A 120 -2.33 4.10 2.28
CA ALA A 120 -3.04 3.57 1.12
C ALA A 120 -2.04 3.10 0.05
N VAL A 121 -2.39 2.02 -0.65
CA VAL A 121 -1.65 1.57 -1.83
C VAL A 121 -1.79 2.61 -2.92
N ALA A 122 -0.68 3.16 -3.41
CA ALA A 122 -0.66 4.04 -4.57
C ALA A 122 -0.27 3.27 -5.85
N THR A 123 0.57 2.24 -5.71
CA THR A 123 1.03 1.41 -6.84
C THR A 123 0.98 -0.07 -6.47
N LEU A 124 0.50 -0.88 -7.40
CA LEU A 124 0.46 -2.33 -7.36
C LEU A 124 1.40 -2.90 -8.42
N LEU A 125 2.37 -3.72 -7.99
CA LEU A 125 3.12 -4.60 -8.87
C LEU A 125 2.50 -6.00 -8.78
N LEU A 126 1.98 -6.51 -9.89
CA LEU A 126 1.30 -7.79 -9.96
C LEU A 126 2.09 -8.77 -10.81
N GLN A 127 2.29 -10.00 -10.33
CA GLN A 127 2.91 -11.02 -11.17
C GLN A 127 1.96 -11.39 -12.33
N GLU A 128 2.47 -11.32 -13.56
CA GLU A 128 1.66 -11.40 -14.80
C GLU A 128 0.73 -12.63 -14.84
N SER A 129 1.20 -13.77 -14.32
CA SER A 129 0.42 -15.02 -14.28
C SER A 129 -0.88 -14.93 -13.47
N MET A 130 -1.02 -13.93 -12.61
CA MET A 130 -2.22 -13.72 -11.78
C MET A 130 -3.19 -12.71 -12.37
N LEU A 131 -2.84 -12.04 -13.47
CA LEU A 131 -3.56 -10.86 -13.95
C LEU A 131 -5.04 -11.14 -14.21
N GLU A 132 -5.35 -12.19 -14.97
CA GLU A 132 -6.73 -12.52 -15.33
C GLU A 132 -7.58 -12.84 -14.09
N GLU A 133 -7.06 -13.69 -13.20
CA GLU A 133 -7.73 -14.05 -11.95
C GLU A 133 -7.93 -12.83 -11.04
N PHE A 134 -6.95 -11.93 -10.99
CA PHE A 134 -7.01 -10.72 -10.20
C PHE A 134 -8.10 -9.76 -10.70
N VAL A 135 -8.14 -9.47 -12.01
CA VAL A 135 -9.15 -8.59 -12.59
C VAL A 135 -10.56 -9.14 -12.37
N ASN A 136 -10.76 -10.43 -12.67
CA ASN A 136 -12.06 -11.10 -12.53
C ASN A 136 -12.62 -11.07 -11.10
N ARG A 137 -11.76 -11.04 -10.07
CA ARG A 137 -12.17 -10.99 -8.66
C ARG A 137 -12.33 -9.57 -8.14
N LEU A 138 -11.83 -8.57 -8.84
CA LEU A 138 -11.80 -7.19 -8.39
C LEU A 138 -13.03 -6.41 -8.86
N GLU A 139 -13.41 -6.54 -10.13
CA GLU A 139 -14.40 -5.66 -10.80
C GLU A 139 -15.77 -5.62 -10.10
N ASP A 140 -16.22 -6.76 -9.55
CA ASP A 140 -17.50 -6.90 -8.85
C ASP A 140 -17.48 -6.38 -7.40
N ARG A 141 -16.30 -6.07 -6.86
CA ARG A 141 -16.09 -5.55 -5.49
C ARG A 141 -15.83 -4.05 -5.45
N LEU A 142 -15.74 -3.40 -6.60
CA LEU A 142 -15.53 -1.96 -6.69
C LEU A 142 -16.85 -1.22 -6.45
N GLU A 143 -17.08 -0.82 -5.21
CA GLU A 143 -18.19 0.06 -4.83
C GLU A 143 -17.93 1.54 -5.11
N GLU A 144 -18.99 2.34 -5.12
CA GLU A 144 -18.92 3.79 -5.34
C GLU A 144 -18.08 4.49 -4.26
N LEU A 145 -17.20 5.39 -4.70
CA LEU A 145 -16.37 6.22 -3.83
C LEU A 145 -17.24 7.19 -3.03
N ARG A 146 -16.79 7.49 -1.80
CA ARG A 146 -17.40 8.54 -0.99
C ARG A 146 -17.33 9.89 -1.74
N PRO A 147 -18.37 10.74 -1.65
CA PRO A 147 -18.43 12.00 -2.40
C PRO A 147 -17.22 12.91 -2.19
N GLU A 148 -16.61 12.88 -1.02
CA GLU A 148 -15.41 13.66 -0.67
C GLU A 148 -14.19 13.26 -1.51
N ILE A 149 -14.09 11.97 -1.88
CA ILE A 149 -13.02 11.43 -2.71
C ILE A 149 -13.36 11.63 -4.19
N ALA A 150 -14.58 11.26 -4.58
CA ALA A 150 -15.04 11.33 -5.97
C ALA A 150 -15.00 12.76 -6.54
N ASN A 151 -15.27 13.77 -5.70
CA ASN A 151 -15.22 15.18 -6.08
C ASN A 151 -13.87 15.85 -5.79
N HIS A 152 -12.85 15.11 -5.34
CA HIS A 152 -11.56 15.69 -5.02
C HIS A 152 -10.86 16.19 -6.30
N PRO A 153 -10.34 17.44 -6.34
CA PRO A 153 -9.75 18.03 -7.55
C PRO A 153 -8.62 17.19 -8.17
N VAL A 154 -7.79 16.59 -7.32
CA VAL A 154 -6.68 15.72 -7.78
C VAL A 154 -7.22 14.49 -8.50
N TYR A 155 -8.27 13.87 -7.96
CA TYR A 155 -8.86 12.67 -8.55
C TYR A 155 -9.55 13.00 -9.88
N LEU A 156 -10.34 14.08 -9.93
CA LEU A 156 -10.98 14.53 -11.17
C LEU A 156 -9.97 14.88 -12.27
N THR A 157 -8.91 15.63 -11.94
CA THR A 157 -7.83 15.96 -12.88
C THR A 157 -7.16 14.69 -13.42
N THR A 158 -6.99 13.69 -12.56
CA THR A 158 -6.41 12.40 -12.92
C THR A 158 -7.30 11.62 -13.87
N LEU A 159 -8.62 11.59 -13.63
CA LEU A 159 -9.58 10.98 -14.55
C LEU A 159 -9.53 11.63 -15.94
N THR A 160 -9.46 12.96 -16.01
CA THR A 160 -9.30 13.66 -17.30
C THR A 160 -8.01 13.25 -18.02
N ARG A 161 -6.88 13.18 -17.30
CA ARG A 161 -5.61 12.72 -17.89
C ARG A 161 -5.66 11.27 -18.37
N ILE A 162 -6.32 10.39 -17.62
CA ILE A 162 -6.54 8.99 -18.02
C ILE A 162 -7.30 8.91 -19.34
N GLU A 163 -8.34 9.72 -19.51
CA GLU A 163 -9.14 9.79 -20.75
C GLU A 163 -8.30 10.32 -21.92
N GLU A 164 -7.53 11.39 -21.71
CA GLU A 164 -6.65 12.00 -22.72
C GLU A 164 -5.56 11.03 -23.20
N LEU A 165 -4.95 10.29 -22.26
CA LEU A 165 -3.94 9.27 -22.55
C LEU A 165 -4.54 7.98 -23.11
N LYS A 166 -5.87 7.84 -23.11
CA LYS A 166 -6.60 6.62 -23.48
C LYS A 166 -6.07 5.40 -22.73
N ALA A 167 -5.77 5.59 -21.45
CA ALA A 167 -5.17 4.56 -20.64
C ALA A 167 -6.16 3.41 -20.44
N ARG A 168 -5.64 2.18 -20.38
CA ARG A 168 -6.44 1.03 -19.99
C ARG A 168 -6.68 1.10 -18.48
N THR A 169 -7.93 0.90 -18.06
CA THR A 169 -8.32 0.97 -16.65
C THR A 169 -9.12 -0.25 -16.21
N ILE A 170 -9.13 -0.50 -14.90
CA ILE A 170 -10.13 -1.33 -14.22
C ILE A 170 -11.02 -0.37 -13.44
N VAL A 171 -12.33 -0.47 -13.64
CA VAL A 171 -13.37 0.27 -12.93
C VAL A 171 -14.47 -0.71 -12.54
N SER A 172 -15.43 -0.27 -11.73
CA SER A 172 -16.56 -1.11 -11.33
C SER A 172 -17.35 -1.63 -12.52
N SER A 173 -17.71 -2.91 -12.48
CA SER A 173 -18.65 -3.53 -13.42
C SER A 173 -20.12 -3.32 -13.02
N LEU A 174 -20.38 -2.72 -11.86
CA LEU A 174 -21.72 -2.52 -11.34
C LEU A 174 -22.39 -1.30 -11.99
N GLU A 175 -23.52 -1.51 -12.67
CA GLU A 175 -24.27 -0.44 -13.37
C GLU A 175 -24.64 0.76 -12.48
N LYS A 176 -24.79 0.52 -11.17
CA LYS A 176 -25.15 1.55 -10.19
C LYS A 176 -24.01 2.53 -9.86
N VAL A 177 -22.75 2.19 -10.19
CA VAL A 177 -21.59 3.01 -9.83
C VAL A 177 -21.27 3.95 -10.99
N PRO A 178 -21.42 5.28 -10.82
CA PRO A 178 -21.04 6.23 -11.86
C PRO A 178 -19.55 6.15 -12.15
N ARG A 179 -19.15 6.25 -13.43
CA ARG A 179 -17.72 6.20 -13.82
C ARG A 179 -16.84 7.21 -13.08
N HIS A 180 -17.34 8.42 -12.88
CA HIS A 180 -16.61 9.49 -12.18
C HIS A 180 -16.50 9.29 -10.66
N ALA A 181 -17.21 8.30 -10.11
CA ALA A 181 -17.16 7.94 -8.69
C ALA A 181 -16.68 6.49 -8.51
N SER A 182 -16.10 5.88 -9.55
CA SER A 182 -15.64 4.49 -9.51
C SER A 182 -14.17 4.40 -9.10
N PRO A 183 -13.80 3.61 -8.09
CA PRO A 183 -12.40 3.34 -7.79
C PRO A 183 -11.70 2.86 -9.05
N THR A 184 -10.57 3.47 -9.38
CA THR A 184 -9.92 3.29 -10.67
C THR A 184 -8.52 2.74 -10.48
N ILE A 185 -8.23 1.66 -11.20
CA ILE A 185 -6.87 1.16 -11.41
C ILE A 185 -6.44 1.48 -12.84
N VAL A 186 -5.23 1.98 -13.03
CA VAL A 186 -4.68 2.32 -14.34
C VAL A 186 -3.53 1.38 -14.69
N PHE A 187 -3.55 0.78 -15.88
CA PHE A 187 -2.50 -0.12 -16.34
C PHE A 187 -1.31 0.63 -16.91
N ASP A 188 -0.10 0.15 -16.57
CA ASP A 188 1.16 0.44 -17.25
C ASP A 188 1.52 1.92 -17.40
N LEU A 189 0.95 2.78 -16.56
CA LEU A 189 1.31 4.19 -16.41
C LEU A 189 1.85 4.44 -15.00
N SER A 190 3.01 5.08 -14.92
CA SER A 190 3.53 5.59 -13.64
C SER A 190 2.77 6.84 -13.22
N HIS A 191 2.78 7.14 -11.91
CA HIS A 191 2.11 8.34 -11.39
C HIS A 191 2.60 9.64 -12.03
N SER A 192 3.85 9.71 -12.49
CA SER A 192 4.39 10.88 -13.19
C SER A 192 3.60 11.33 -14.43
N TYR A 193 2.84 10.44 -15.08
CA TYR A 193 1.94 10.79 -16.19
C TYR A 193 0.58 11.30 -15.70
N LEU A 194 0.22 10.99 -14.46
CA LEU A 194 -1.10 11.24 -13.87
C LEU A 194 -1.08 12.49 -12.99
N GLY A 195 -0.01 12.74 -12.24
CA GLY A 195 0.10 13.86 -11.32
C GLY A 195 1.34 13.78 -10.42
N ASP A 196 1.44 14.72 -9.49
CA ASP A 196 2.44 14.66 -8.43
C ASP A 196 1.88 13.89 -7.22
N GLY A 197 2.58 12.84 -6.79
CA GLY A 197 2.16 11.98 -5.68
C GLY A 197 0.94 11.07 -5.95
N PRO A 198 0.28 10.58 -4.89
CA PRO A 198 -0.93 9.76 -4.98
C PRO A 198 -2.11 10.53 -5.58
N THR A 199 -2.52 10.11 -6.77
CA THR A 199 -3.48 10.82 -7.62
C THR A 199 -4.96 10.45 -7.37
N GLY A 200 -5.24 9.67 -6.32
CA GLY A 200 -6.57 9.12 -6.06
C GLY A 200 -6.92 7.89 -6.91
N VAL A 201 -6.01 7.46 -7.80
CA VAL A 201 -6.08 6.19 -8.53
C VAL A 201 -4.89 5.33 -8.15
N ILE A 202 -5.01 4.01 -8.35
CA ILE A 202 -3.90 3.08 -8.14
C ILE A 202 -3.29 2.72 -9.49
N THR A 203 -1.96 2.81 -9.62
CA THR A 203 -1.26 2.32 -10.82
C THR A 203 -1.00 0.82 -10.69
N LEU A 204 -1.20 0.06 -11.75
CA LEU A 204 -0.93 -1.37 -11.82
C LEU A 204 0.10 -1.65 -12.91
N HIS A 205 1.20 -2.27 -12.51
CA HIS A 205 2.21 -2.79 -13.42
C HIS A 205 2.34 -4.30 -13.27
N THR A 206 2.45 -5.00 -14.39
CA THR A 206 2.72 -6.43 -14.37
C THR A 206 4.22 -6.73 -14.44
N PHE A 207 4.66 -7.80 -13.79
CA PHE A 207 6.04 -8.26 -13.88
C PHE A 207 6.12 -9.79 -14.02
N ARG A 208 7.17 -10.26 -14.68
CA ARG A 208 7.52 -11.68 -14.83
C ARG A 208 8.62 -12.11 -13.87
N THR A 209 9.51 -11.18 -13.53
CA THR A 209 10.68 -11.46 -12.68
C THR A 209 10.87 -10.37 -11.63
N PHE A 210 11.52 -10.69 -10.52
CA PHE A 210 11.85 -9.68 -9.51
C PHE A 210 12.77 -8.58 -10.06
N LYS A 211 13.62 -8.89 -11.04
CA LYS A 211 14.44 -7.87 -11.72
C LYS A 211 13.55 -6.82 -12.39
N GLU A 212 12.48 -7.25 -13.05
CA GLU A 212 11.51 -6.37 -13.68
C GLU A 212 10.70 -5.58 -12.64
N ALA A 213 10.26 -6.22 -11.55
CA ALA A 213 9.60 -5.51 -10.45
C ALA A 213 10.46 -4.36 -9.88
N LEU A 214 11.78 -4.57 -9.73
CA LEU A 214 12.72 -3.52 -9.32
C LEU A 214 12.80 -2.38 -10.34
N GLN A 215 12.78 -2.71 -11.64
CA GLN A 215 12.83 -1.70 -12.71
C GLN A 215 11.55 -0.89 -12.77
N LEU A 216 10.39 -1.52 -12.56
CA LEU A 216 9.09 -0.85 -12.50
C LEU A 216 9.02 0.07 -11.28
N GLN A 217 9.41 -0.42 -10.10
CA GLN A 217 9.47 0.40 -8.89
C GLN A 217 10.37 1.62 -9.05
N ALA A 218 11.51 1.48 -9.74
CA ALA A 218 12.43 2.59 -9.97
C ALA A 218 11.93 3.65 -10.98
N ARG A 219 10.88 3.34 -11.76
CA ARG A 219 10.24 4.30 -12.69
C ARG A 219 9.16 5.13 -12.02
N GLU A 220 8.63 4.68 -10.89
CA GLU A 220 7.60 5.41 -10.16
C GLU A 220 8.17 6.69 -9.53
N SER A 221 7.41 7.77 -9.64
CA SER A 221 7.75 9.07 -9.06
C SER A 221 7.26 9.24 -7.62
N VAL A 222 6.39 8.34 -7.14
CA VAL A 222 5.83 8.41 -5.79
C VAL A 222 6.90 8.06 -4.76
N ASP A 223 7.06 8.92 -3.75
CA ASP A 223 7.91 8.65 -2.60
C ASP A 223 7.16 7.75 -1.61
N PHE A 224 7.33 6.44 -1.79
CA PHE A 224 6.69 5.44 -0.95
C PHE A 224 7.40 5.29 0.40
N THR A 225 6.62 5.27 1.48
CA THR A 225 7.16 5.09 2.84
C THR A 225 7.41 3.64 3.21
N SER A 226 6.64 2.73 2.61
CA SER A 226 6.65 1.31 2.94
C SER A 226 6.23 0.47 1.74
N VAL A 227 6.56 -0.83 1.81
CA VAL A 227 6.14 -1.82 0.82
C VAL A 227 5.48 -3.01 1.51
N SER A 228 4.34 -3.44 0.98
CA SER A 228 3.68 -4.70 1.36
C SER A 228 3.93 -5.75 0.27
N ILE A 229 4.50 -6.89 0.64
CA ILE A 229 4.90 -7.96 -0.28
C ILE A 229 4.09 -9.21 0.07
N TRP A 230 3.33 -9.72 -0.89
CA TRP A 230 2.49 -10.90 -0.74
C TRP A 230 3.11 -12.08 -1.48
N ASN A 231 3.70 -13.00 -0.70
CA ASN A 231 4.38 -14.19 -1.17
C ASN A 231 4.49 -15.22 -0.05
N GLU A 232 3.98 -16.44 -0.24
CA GLU A 232 4.10 -17.52 0.75
C GLU A 232 5.55 -17.99 0.94
N LYS A 233 6.41 -17.81 -0.07
CA LYS A 233 7.84 -18.14 0.04
C LYS A 233 8.59 -16.98 0.66
N LEU A 234 8.76 -17.02 1.97
CA LEU A 234 9.47 -15.99 2.73
C LEU A 234 10.86 -15.69 2.17
N SER A 235 11.64 -16.71 1.77
CA SER A 235 12.95 -16.53 1.15
C SER A 235 12.92 -15.65 -0.10
N ALA A 236 11.89 -15.80 -0.94
CA ALA A 236 11.68 -14.97 -2.13
C ALA A 236 11.23 -13.55 -1.77
N ALA A 237 10.47 -13.37 -0.68
CA ALA A 237 10.16 -12.03 -0.17
C ALA A 237 11.44 -11.31 0.34
N TYR A 238 12.31 -12.01 1.07
CA TYR A 238 13.61 -11.46 1.51
C TYR A 238 14.53 -11.10 0.35
N GLU A 239 14.38 -11.79 -0.78
CA GLU A 239 15.08 -11.46 -2.00
C GLU A 239 14.77 -10.03 -2.49
N LEU A 240 13.49 -9.65 -2.42
CA LEU A 240 13.03 -8.29 -2.72
C LEU A 240 13.45 -7.31 -1.62
N VAL A 241 13.32 -7.69 -0.34
CA VAL A 241 13.78 -6.89 0.81
C VAL A 241 15.24 -6.50 0.64
N ALA A 242 16.12 -7.40 0.21
CA ALA A 242 17.53 -7.12 0.04
C ALA A 242 17.85 -6.11 -1.07
N ARG A 243 16.97 -5.99 -2.09
CA ARG A 243 17.21 -5.19 -3.30
C ARG A 243 16.44 -3.88 -3.35
N LEU A 244 15.24 -3.83 -2.81
CA LEU A 244 14.40 -2.64 -2.75
C LEU A 244 14.94 -1.64 -1.71
N ASN A 245 14.72 -0.35 -1.93
CA ASN A 245 15.28 0.72 -1.10
C ASN A 245 14.26 1.34 -0.14
N PHE A 246 13.47 0.54 0.57
CA PHE A 246 12.50 1.01 1.57
C PHE A 246 13.05 0.88 2.98
N ASP A 247 12.43 1.59 3.91
CA ASP A 247 12.73 1.48 5.35
C ASP A 247 11.84 0.41 6.00
N ILE A 248 10.59 0.27 5.54
CA ILE A 248 9.58 -0.61 6.13
C ILE A 248 9.10 -1.64 5.10
N PHE A 249 9.21 -2.91 5.45
CA PHE A 249 8.73 -4.06 4.68
C PHE A 249 7.70 -4.83 5.48
N LEU A 250 6.52 -5.02 4.88
CA LEU A 250 5.41 -5.79 5.45
C LEU A 250 5.21 -7.02 4.57
N LEU A 251 5.57 -8.21 5.06
CA LEU A 251 5.44 -9.45 4.29
C LEU A 251 4.15 -10.15 4.72
N ASN A 252 3.26 -10.44 3.76
CA ASN A 252 1.93 -11.04 3.99
C ASN A 252 1.10 -10.31 5.08
N CYS A 253 1.28 -9.00 5.18
CA CYS A 253 0.56 -8.14 6.13
C CYS A 253 0.49 -6.69 5.63
N PHE A 254 -0.39 -5.89 6.25
CA PHE A 254 -0.69 -4.54 5.76
C PHE A 254 -0.87 -3.49 6.87
N TYR A 255 -1.68 -3.77 7.89
CA TYR A 255 -1.84 -2.90 9.06
C TYR A 255 -1.14 -3.50 10.26
N VAL A 256 0.05 -2.98 10.58
CA VAL A 256 0.83 -3.48 11.71
C VAL A 256 1.37 -2.32 12.53
N ASN A 257 1.27 -2.42 13.85
CA ASN A 257 1.86 -1.46 14.76
C ASN A 257 3.38 -1.68 14.85
N LEU A 258 4.18 -0.66 14.50
CA LEU A 258 5.64 -0.72 14.51
C LEU A 258 6.27 -0.34 15.87
N ASP A 259 5.49 0.07 16.87
CA ASP A 259 5.97 0.38 18.23
C ASP A 259 6.89 -0.70 18.82
N PRO A 260 6.63 -2.02 18.66
CA PRO A 260 7.47 -3.05 19.28
C PRO A 260 8.95 -3.01 18.86
N ILE A 261 9.22 -2.51 17.66
CA ILE A 261 10.55 -2.50 17.04
C ILE A 261 11.12 -1.09 16.83
N GLY A 262 10.29 -0.06 16.98
CA GLY A 262 10.65 1.34 16.74
C GLY A 262 11.93 1.78 17.48
N LEU A 263 12.06 1.46 18.78
CA LEU A 263 13.25 1.82 19.56
C LEU A 263 14.53 1.19 18.99
N ALA A 264 14.47 -0.07 18.56
CA ALA A 264 15.62 -0.76 17.98
C ALA A 264 16.01 -0.15 16.62
N PHE A 265 15.01 0.21 15.81
CA PHE A 265 15.22 0.87 14.52
C PHE A 265 15.92 2.22 14.69
N VAL A 266 15.40 3.12 15.54
CA VAL A 266 16.00 4.45 15.77
C VAL A 266 17.36 4.39 16.45
N SER A 267 17.59 3.38 17.30
CA SER A 267 18.87 3.15 17.97
C SER A 267 19.90 2.47 17.07
N ASN A 268 19.55 2.19 15.81
CA ASN A 268 20.40 1.48 14.84
C ASN A 268 20.89 0.11 15.35
N LEU A 269 20.04 -0.63 16.05
CA LEU A 269 20.32 -1.95 16.58
C LEU A 269 19.68 -3.04 15.70
N ASN A 270 20.34 -4.19 15.57
CA ASN A 270 19.67 -5.39 15.08
C ASN A 270 18.81 -5.94 16.22
N SER A 271 17.54 -6.21 15.96
CA SER A 271 16.62 -6.81 16.94
C SER A 271 15.59 -7.65 16.21
N ALA A 272 15.19 -8.76 16.84
CA ALA A 272 14.06 -9.57 16.41
C ALA A 272 13.16 -9.81 17.61
N LYS A 273 11.84 -9.64 17.43
CA LYS A 273 10.83 -9.78 18.47
C LYS A 273 9.58 -10.42 17.88
N VAL A 274 8.91 -11.26 18.67
CA VAL A 274 7.59 -11.77 18.32
C VAL A 274 6.58 -11.22 19.32
N THR A 275 5.58 -10.48 18.84
CA THR A 275 4.49 -9.96 19.67
C THR A 275 3.21 -9.86 18.84
N GLN A 276 2.05 -10.09 19.47
CA GLN A 276 0.74 -10.02 18.82
C GLN A 276 0.67 -10.80 17.49
N ASP A 277 1.21 -12.02 17.47
CA ASP A 277 1.25 -12.91 16.30
C ASP A 277 2.09 -12.39 15.11
N TYR A 278 2.90 -11.36 15.30
CA TYR A 278 3.83 -10.82 14.30
C TYR A 278 5.29 -10.99 14.73
N HIS A 279 6.13 -11.36 13.76
CA HIS A 279 7.58 -11.27 13.84
C HIS A 279 7.97 -9.87 13.38
N TYR A 280 8.67 -9.14 14.22
CA TYR A 280 9.30 -7.87 13.92
C TYR A 280 10.79 -8.05 13.93
N GLU A 281 11.46 -7.56 12.91
CA GLU A 281 12.91 -7.48 12.93
C GLU A 281 13.44 -6.19 12.35
N THR A 282 14.66 -5.87 12.76
CA THR A 282 15.46 -4.77 12.24
C THR A 282 16.80 -5.32 11.79
N LEU A 283 17.13 -5.10 10.54
CA LEU A 283 18.36 -5.59 9.90
C LEU A 283 19.02 -4.48 9.09
N THR A 284 20.33 -4.54 8.94
CA THR A 284 21.08 -3.64 8.05
C THR A 284 21.47 -4.37 6.79
N PHE A 285 20.93 -3.93 5.65
CA PHE A 285 21.35 -4.39 4.32
C PHE A 285 22.04 -3.24 3.60
N LYS A 286 23.29 -3.46 3.14
CA LYS A 286 24.07 -2.47 2.37
C LYS A 286 24.09 -1.06 3.01
N LYS A 287 24.32 -1.01 4.33
CA LYS A 287 24.33 0.22 5.17
C LYS A 287 22.96 0.90 5.33
N LYS A 288 21.87 0.34 4.79
CA LYS A 288 20.51 0.81 5.03
C LYS A 288 19.83 -0.06 6.08
N ARG A 289 19.31 0.59 7.11
CA ARG A 289 18.50 -0.03 8.15
C ARG A 289 17.10 -0.29 7.62
N LYS A 290 16.57 -1.48 7.89
CA LYS A 290 15.24 -1.90 7.43
C LYS A 290 14.47 -2.52 8.59
N VAL A 291 13.19 -2.21 8.67
CA VAL A 291 12.19 -2.91 9.47
C VAL A 291 11.51 -3.92 8.57
N ILE A 292 11.43 -5.17 9.03
CA ILE A 292 10.70 -6.23 8.33
C ILE A 292 9.71 -6.80 9.32
N VAL A 293 8.46 -6.91 8.89
CA VAL A 293 7.37 -7.46 9.70
C VAL A 293 6.65 -8.51 8.90
N HIS A 294 6.37 -9.65 9.52
CA HIS A 294 5.57 -10.69 8.91
C HIS A 294 4.80 -11.49 9.97
N PRO A 295 3.66 -12.11 9.65
CA PRO A 295 2.97 -12.98 10.58
C PRO A 295 3.91 -14.08 11.12
N ALA A 296 3.90 -14.26 12.44
CA ALA A 296 4.66 -15.28 13.16
C ALA A 296 3.74 -16.41 13.60
N THR A 297 3.45 -17.36 12.71
CA THR A 297 2.87 -18.63 13.14
C THR A 297 3.97 -19.53 13.69
N THR A 298 4.30 -19.32 14.95
CA THR A 298 5.16 -20.25 15.68
C THR A 298 4.34 -20.97 16.73
N ILE A 299 4.68 -22.24 16.97
CA ILE A 299 4.33 -23.00 18.18
C ILE A 299 4.63 -22.16 19.44
N TRP A 300 5.63 -21.28 19.34
CA TRP A 300 6.00 -20.28 20.33
C TRP A 300 5.03 -19.12 20.48
N GLY A 301 4.31 -18.68 19.43
CA GLY A 301 3.25 -17.68 19.51
C GLY A 301 2.03 -18.19 20.28
N GLN A 302 1.65 -19.46 20.06
CA GLN A 302 0.64 -20.15 20.87
C GLN A 302 1.11 -20.33 22.32
N LYS A 303 2.33 -20.83 22.54
CA LYS A 303 2.90 -20.94 23.91
C LYS A 303 3.08 -19.56 24.59
N ALA A 304 3.40 -18.51 23.85
CA ALA A 304 3.51 -17.16 24.38
C ALA A 304 2.13 -16.61 24.77
N LYS A 305 1.07 -16.96 24.05
CA LYS A 305 -0.32 -16.67 24.45
C LYS A 305 -0.71 -17.45 25.71
N GLU A 306 -0.29 -18.72 25.84
CA GLU A 306 -0.51 -19.53 27.06
C GLU A 306 0.27 -19.01 28.28
N LEU A 307 1.42 -18.36 28.05
CA LEU A 307 2.27 -17.79 29.10
C LEU A 307 1.92 -16.34 29.47
N GLN A 308 1.06 -15.67 28.70
CA GLN A 308 0.60 -14.32 29.04
C GLN A 308 -0.43 -14.40 30.18
N PRO A 309 -0.31 -13.57 31.23
CA PRO A 309 -1.33 -13.51 32.26
C PRO A 309 -2.67 -13.11 31.62
N PRO A 310 -3.79 -13.70 32.05
CA PRO A 310 -5.09 -13.37 31.50
C PRO A 310 -5.31 -11.86 31.62
N LYS A 311 -5.61 -11.20 30.49
CA LYS A 311 -5.99 -9.78 30.50
C LYS A 311 -7.16 -9.63 31.47
N PRO A 312 -7.10 -8.71 32.45
CA PRO A 312 -8.23 -8.46 33.32
C PRO A 312 -9.41 -8.03 32.44
N ARG A 313 -10.50 -8.79 32.50
CA ARG A 313 -11.75 -8.37 31.87
C ARG A 313 -12.11 -7.01 32.44
N SER A 314 -12.25 -5.99 31.58
CA SER A 314 -12.73 -4.68 31.99
C SER A 314 -14.09 -4.87 32.68
N LEU A 315 -14.17 -4.52 33.95
CA LEU A 315 -15.33 -4.63 34.83
C LEU A 315 -16.42 -3.57 34.52
N ASN A 316 -16.57 -3.18 33.24
CA ASN A 316 -17.52 -2.14 32.83
C ASN A 316 -18.84 -2.69 32.24
N ALA A 317 -19.17 -3.95 32.49
CA ALA A 317 -20.43 -4.55 32.04
C ALA A 317 -21.36 -4.95 33.20
N LEU A 318 -21.27 -4.26 34.36
CA LEU A 318 -22.21 -4.44 35.46
C LEU A 318 -22.60 -3.10 36.11
N MET A 319 -22.96 -2.12 35.28
CA MET A 319 -23.85 -1.00 35.68
C MET A 319 -24.53 -0.44 34.42
N MET A 320 -25.54 -1.15 33.93
CA MET A 320 -26.80 -0.62 33.38
C MET A 320 -27.84 -1.74 33.41
#